data_AF-A0A1M7R4X6-F1
#
_entry.id   AF-A0A1M7R4X6-F1
#
_cell.length_a   1.000
_cell.length_b   1.000
_cell.length_c   1.000
_cell.angle_alpha   90.00
_cell.angle_beta   90.00
_cell.angle_gamma   90.00
#
_symmetry.space_group_name_H-M   'P 1'
#
loop_
_entity.id
_entity.type
_entity.pdbx_description
1 polymer ?
#
loop_
_entity_poly.entity_id
_entity_poly.type
_entity_poly.pdbx_seq_one_letter_code
_entity_poly.pdbx_strand_id
1 'polypeptide(L)' 'MEKPTPEPRPEATRSDWTDQDLLTRHEALPRLERAIAEASAEYQAEPDELSRAAIGDRLGRMRAARDELLAGG' A
#
# COMPACT_ATOMS: atom_id res chain seq x y z
N MET A 1 -28.40 19.16 48.87
CA MET A 1 -27.06 19.02 48.24
C MET A 1 -27.21 18.07 47.07
N GLU A 2 -27.49 18.61 45.89
CA GLU A 2 -27.49 17.82 44.65
C GLU A 2 -26.04 17.71 44.16
N LYS A 3 -25.62 16.49 43.80
CA LYS A 3 -24.31 16.24 43.21
C LYS A 3 -24.37 16.57 41.71
N PRO A 4 -23.40 17.28 41.12
CA PRO A 4 -23.39 17.52 39.69
C PRO A 4 -23.09 16.23 38.94
N THR A 5 -23.95 15.92 37.97
CA THR A 5 -23.79 14.83 37.01
C THR A 5 -22.56 15.11 36.13
N PRO A 6 -21.62 14.17 35.95
CA PRO A 6 -20.50 14.38 35.03
C PRO A 6 -21.02 14.34 33.58
N GLU A 7 -20.76 15.42 32.84
CA GLU A 7 -21.00 15.48 31.40
C GLU A 7 -20.21 14.35 30.69
N PRO A 8 -20.79 13.70 29.66
CA PRO A 8 -20.07 12.70 28.90
C PRO A 8 -18.89 13.37 28.19
N ARG A 9 -17.67 12.90 28.53
CA ARG A 9 -16.43 13.24 27.83
C ARG A 9 -16.66 13.03 26.33
N PRO A 10 -16.29 13.97 25.43
CA PRO A 10 -16.42 13.74 24.01
C PRO A 10 -15.68 12.45 23.67
N GLU A 11 -16.43 11.49 23.16
CA GLU A 11 -15.90 10.22 22.69
C GLU A 11 -14.75 10.55 21.75
N ALA A 12 -13.58 10.01 22.06
CA ALA A 12 -12.38 10.16 21.28
C ALA A 12 -12.76 9.99 19.80
N THR A 13 -12.56 11.03 19.00
CA THR A 13 -12.65 10.99 17.54
C THR A 13 -11.77 9.84 17.09
N ARG A 14 -12.38 8.68 16.92
CA ARG A 14 -11.74 7.46 16.48
C ARG A 14 -11.27 7.79 15.08
N SER A 15 -9.96 7.92 14.92
CA SER A 15 -9.33 8.45 13.73
C SER A 15 -9.95 7.84 12.46
N ASP A 16 -10.30 8.70 11.49
CA ASP A 16 -10.83 8.40 10.13
C ASP A 16 -9.95 7.46 9.28
N TRP A 17 -8.97 6.81 9.88
CA TRP A 17 -8.05 5.85 9.24
C TRP A 17 -8.69 4.48 9.06
N THR A 18 -9.93 4.29 9.52
CA THR A 18 -10.65 3.00 9.43
C THR A 18 -11.29 2.79 8.04
N ASP A 19 -11.33 3.83 7.19
CA ASP A 19 -11.87 3.78 5.81
C ASP A 19 -10.78 3.51 4.75
N GLN A 20 -9.67 2.87 5.15
CA GLN A 20 -8.81 2.24 4.14
C GLN A 20 -9.46 0.93 3.69
N ASP A 21 -10.02 0.94 2.48
CA ASP A 21 -10.42 -0.26 1.78
C ASP A 21 -9.18 -1.13 1.54
N LEU A 22 -8.97 -2.09 2.44
CA LEU A 22 -7.87 -3.05 2.34
C LEU A 22 -8.18 -4.00 1.20
N LEU A 23 -7.39 -3.89 0.12
CA LEU A 23 -7.52 -4.79 -1.02
C LEU A 23 -7.39 -6.24 -0.58
N THR A 24 -8.32 -7.08 -1.03
CA THR A 24 -8.14 -8.53 -0.89
C THR A 24 -6.94 -8.99 -1.71
N ARG A 25 -6.36 -10.14 -1.37
CA ARG A 25 -5.26 -10.74 -2.15
C ARG A 25 -5.61 -10.88 -3.64
N HIS A 26 -6.85 -11.27 -3.94
CA HIS A 26 -7.37 -11.41 -5.31
C HIS A 26 -7.45 -10.07 -6.05
N GLU A 27 -7.62 -8.96 -5.35
CA GLU A 27 -7.64 -7.61 -5.93
C GLU A 27 -6.25 -6.98 -6.01
N ALA A 28 -5.39 -7.25 -5.04
CA ALA A 28 -4.04 -6.72 -4.94
C ALA A 28 -3.11 -7.33 -6.00
N LEU A 29 -3.19 -8.65 -6.21
CA LEU A 29 -2.31 -9.37 -7.14
C LEU A 29 -2.37 -8.83 -8.59
N PRO A 30 -3.54 -8.74 -9.26
CA PRO A 30 -3.59 -8.24 -10.64
C PRO A 30 -3.20 -6.76 -10.76
N ARG A 31 -3.45 -5.96 -9.72
CA ARG A 31 -3.02 -4.55 -9.68
C ARG A 31 -1.50 -4.45 -9.60
N LEU A 32 -0.87 -5.29 -8.76
CA LEU A 32 0.58 -5.35 -8.63
C LEU A 32 1.23 -5.87 -9.91
N GLU A 33 0.65 -6.88 -10.57
CA GLU A 33 1.14 -7.38 -11.85
C GLU A 33 1.11 -6.30 -12.95
N ARG A 34 0.03 -5.52 -13.02
CA ARG A 34 -0.06 -4.38 -13.93
C ARG A 34 1.03 -3.33 -13.63
N ALA A 35 1.21 -2.97 -12.36
CA ALA A 35 2.26 -2.03 -11.95
C ALA A 35 3.68 -2.54 -12.27
N ILE A 36 3.92 -3.85 -12.13
CA ILE A 36 5.19 -4.48 -12.53
C ILE A 36 5.39 -4.36 -14.04
N ALA A 37 4.35 -4.58 -14.86
CA ALA A 37 4.45 -4.44 -16.30
C ALA A 37 4.76 -3.00 -16.73
N GLU A 38 4.06 -2.02 -16.15
CA GLU A 38 4.28 -0.59 -16.39
C GLU A 38 5.71 -0.18 -16.02
N ALA A 39 6.15 -0.51 -14.80
CA ALA A 39 7.51 -0.20 -14.36
C ALA A 39 8.59 -0.97 -15.15
N SER A 40 8.28 -2.16 -15.67
CA SER A 40 9.19 -2.89 -16.55
C SER A 40 9.35 -2.19 -17.89
N ALA A 41 8.27 -1.63 -18.46
CA ALA A 41 8.35 -0.82 -19.66
C ALA A 41 9.16 0.47 -19.41
N GLU A 42 8.93 1.14 -18.28
CA GLU A 42 9.69 2.32 -17.85
C GLU A 42 11.19 2.01 -17.74
N TYR A 43 11.56 0.90 -17.09
CA TYR A 43 12.95 0.45 -16.97
C TYR A 43 13.64 0.26 -18.33
N GLN A 44 12.94 -0.32 -19.31
CA GLN A 44 13.48 -0.54 -20.65
C GLN A 44 13.61 0.77 -21.45
N ALA A 45 12.72 1.73 -21.18
CA ALA A 45 12.71 3.02 -21.86
C ALA A 45 13.69 4.04 -21.27
N GLU A 46 14.08 3.90 -20.00
CA GLU A 46 14.89 4.87 -19.27
C GLU A 46 16.36 4.87 -19.74
N PRO A 47 16.87 5.91 -20.43
CA PRO A 47 18.24 5.95 -20.91
C PRO A 47 19.28 6.19 -19.80
N ASP A 48 18.92 6.86 -18.70
CA ASP A 48 19.85 7.20 -17.63
C ASP A 48 20.10 6.00 -16.72
N GLU A 49 21.37 5.65 -16.49
CA GLU A 49 21.75 4.45 -15.75
C GLU A 49 21.37 4.53 -14.27
N LEU A 50 21.51 5.71 -13.65
CA LEU A 50 21.16 5.92 -12.25
C LEU A 50 19.64 5.80 -12.04
N SER A 51 18.86 6.43 -12.91
CA SER A 51 17.40 6.37 -12.90
C SER A 51 16.91 4.96 -13.19
N ARG A 52 17.52 4.27 -14.17
CA ARG A 52 17.24 2.87 -14.49
C ARG A 52 17.52 1.96 -13.30
N ALA A 53 18.63 2.16 -12.58
CA ALA A 53 18.94 1.39 -11.38
C ALA A 53 17.87 1.57 -10.29
N ALA A 54 17.43 2.80 -10.03
CA ALA A 54 16.35 3.07 -9.08
C ALA A 54 15.02 2.40 -9.46
N ILE A 55 14.66 2.39 -10.75
CA ILE A 55 13.49 1.67 -11.26
C ILE A 55 13.69 0.15 -11.09
N GLY A 56 14.90 -0.35 -11.33
CA GLY A 56 15.28 -1.75 -11.12
C GLY A 56 15.07 -2.21 -9.68
N ASP A 57 15.52 -1.41 -8.70
CA ASP A 57 15.32 -1.69 -7.28
C ASP A 57 13.84 -1.68 -6.89
N ARG A 58 13.07 -0.74 -7.47
CA ARG A 58 11.61 -0.70 -7.29
C ARG A 58 10.95 -1.96 -7.85
N LEU A 59 11.33 -2.38 -9.06
CA LEU A 59 10.86 -3.61 -9.70
C LEU A 59 11.17 -4.86 -8.88
N GLY A 60 12.39 -4.97 -8.34
CA GLY A 60 12.78 -6.07 -7.46
C GLY A 60 11.85 -6.20 -6.25
N ARG A 61 11.56 -5.08 -5.57
CA ARG A 61 10.64 -5.04 -4.43
C ARG A 61 9.20 -5.41 -4.80
N MET A 62 8.70 -4.92 -5.94
CA MET A 62 7.34 -5.27 -6.40
C MET A 62 7.22 -6.76 -6.74
N ARG A 63 8.24 -7.36 -7.36
CA ARG A 63 8.27 -8.80 -7.66
C ARG A 63 8.33 -9.63 -6.38
N ALA A 64 9.15 -9.25 -5.41
CA ALA A 64 9.19 -9.90 -4.10
C ALA A 64 7.83 -9.86 -3.40
N ALA A 65 7.17 -8.69 -3.35
CA ALA A 65 5.84 -8.55 -2.77
C ALA A 65 4.77 -9.40 -3.49
N ARG A 66 4.86 -9.54 -4.82
CA ARG A 66 3.99 -10.44 -5.58
C ARG A 66 4.21 -11.88 -5.18
N ASP A 67 5.47 -12.30 -5.07
CA ASP A 67 5.82 -13.67 -4.70
C ASP A 67 5.36 -13.99 -3.26
N GLU A 68 5.45 -13.04 -2.33
CA GLU A 68 4.88 -13.14 -0.98
C GLU A 68 3.34 -13.27 -0.99
N LEU A 69 2.65 -12.48 -1.83
CA LEU A 69 1.20 -12.59 -1.99
C LEU A 69 0.79 -13.96 -2.56
N LEU A 70 1.56 -14.50 -3.50
CA LEU A 70 1.32 -15.82 -4.09
C LEU A 70 1.63 -16.96 -3.12
N ALA A 71 2.66 -16.82 -2.29
CA ALA A 71 3.04 -17.79 -1.26
C ALA A 71 2.02 -17.89 -0.11
N GLY A 72 1.01 -17.02 -0.10
CA GLY A 72 -0.09 -17.10 0.85
C GLY A 72 0.21 -16.51 2.22
N GLY A 73 1.06 -15.48 2.29
CA GLY A 73 1.50 -14.76 3.51
C GLY A 73 0.52 -14.70 4.66
#